data_AF-A0A8T4DFD7-F1
#
_entry.id   AF-A0A8T4DFD7-F1
#
_cell.length_a   1.000
_cell.length_b   1.000
_cell.length_c   1.000
_cell.angle_alpha   90.00
_cell.angle_beta   90.00
_cell.angle_gamma   90.00
#
_symmetry.space_group_name_H-M   'P 1'
#
loop_
_entity.id
_entity.type
_entity.pdbx_description
1 polymer ?
#
loop_
_entity_poly.entity_id
_entity_poly.type
_entity_poly.pdbx_seq_one_letter_code
_entity_poly.pdbx_strand_id
1 'polypeptide(L)'
;MGLGGGGGAGGRIKIFYDNVSLYTVPSSLPVNGGTGGINGGVGAEDGVNGNSGIPYANETTYISTVPHYEDGYYVSRVYDTGNTTTCYGNMSWDATTDEYTPLTLKVRTSIYPDMTGAALWPNCPVVANGQDISALSSAFDMHRYIQFRADLSTYDTTTTPVLDCVRINYSSHCLAGDDEGAVIDSAAGIVKFRSSYIYYPNQEILYEHGAVIRAQTIDDEKKGFVIHDPPITIGTDNATGAPLLRISMVDLTGSNYSYAGSRSASVETSYADYVHLAGTIAFDNLSLDLTTEYPSIWQSWFNAQLAESDLDASYYNPPVVNESAGTVVVEFYGHGYGVQLYEEKTTVNVEITT
;
A
#
# COMPACT_ATOMS: atom_id res chain seq x y z
N MET A 1 35.38 66.15 52.20
CA MET A 1 34.44 65.24 52.88
C MET A 1 33.35 64.92 51.87
N GLY A 2 33.50 63.86 51.09
CA GLY A 2 33.05 62.50 51.41
C GLY A 2 31.77 62.25 50.58
N LEU A 3 31.47 61.11 49.98
CA LEU A 3 32.12 59.81 49.88
C LEU A 3 31.67 59.24 48.52
N GLY A 4 32.62 58.79 47.70
CA GLY A 4 32.31 57.87 46.61
C GLY A 4 32.14 56.46 47.20
N GLY A 5 31.08 55.75 46.79
CA GLY A 5 30.84 54.38 47.22
C GLY A 5 29.76 53.72 46.35
N GLY A 6 30.16 53.24 45.17
CA GLY A 6 29.33 52.40 44.32
C GLY A 6 29.66 50.93 44.56
N GLY A 7 28.83 50.22 45.32
CA GLY A 7 28.88 48.76 45.47
C GLY A 7 27.63 48.15 44.84
N GLY A 8 27.75 47.60 43.64
CA GLY A 8 26.67 46.88 42.96
C GLY A 8 26.53 45.45 43.51
N ALA A 9 25.33 45.08 43.97
CA ALA A 9 25.02 43.72 44.36
C ALA A 9 24.73 42.87 43.09
N GLY A 10 25.61 41.93 42.78
CA GLY A 10 25.35 40.91 41.76
C GLY A 10 24.32 39.91 42.26
N GLY A 11 23.09 39.98 41.78
CA GLY A 11 22.08 38.94 41.99
C GLY A 11 22.52 37.64 41.33
N ARG A 12 22.42 36.50 42.04
CA ARG A 12 22.63 35.17 41.47
C ARG A 12 21.31 34.41 41.50
N ILE A 13 20.89 33.92 40.34
CA ILE A 13 19.73 33.03 40.20
C ILE A 13 20.23 31.60 40.41
N LYS A 14 19.52 30.81 41.22
CA LYS A 14 19.77 29.37 41.42
C LYS A 14 18.50 28.60 41.06
N ILE A 15 18.68 27.47 40.38
CA ILE A 15 17.60 26.56 39.99
C ILE A 15 17.86 25.24 40.72
N PHE A 16 16.84 24.67 41.34
CA PHE A 16 16.91 23.41 42.09
C PHE A 16 16.00 22.36 41.42
N TYR A 17 16.36 21.08 41.57
CA TYR A 17 15.52 19.94 41.21
C TYR A 17 15.42 19.01 42.44
N ASP A 18 14.19 18.69 42.85
CA ASP A 18 13.89 17.72 43.93
C ASP A 18 14.60 17.98 45.28
N ASN A 19 14.77 19.25 45.66
CA ASN A 19 15.50 19.70 46.87
C ASN A 19 16.98 19.24 46.98
N VAL A 20 17.56 18.65 45.93
CA VAL A 20 18.97 18.25 45.89
C VAL A 20 19.76 19.24 45.04
N SER A 21 20.74 19.91 45.65
CA SER A 21 21.70 20.72 44.91
C SER A 21 22.67 19.79 44.17
N LEU A 22 22.69 19.84 42.83
CA LEU A 22 23.67 19.09 42.00
C LEU A 22 25.12 19.62 42.14
N TYR A 23 25.35 20.62 43.00
CA TYR A 23 26.67 21.16 43.32
C TYR A 23 26.85 21.32 44.82
N THR A 24 27.99 20.86 45.35
CA THR A 24 28.45 21.18 46.70
C THR A 24 28.94 22.63 46.74
N VAL A 25 28.37 23.43 47.63
CA VAL A 25 28.68 24.86 47.73
C VAL A 25 29.96 25.07 48.56
N PRO A 26 30.96 25.86 48.12
CA PRO A 26 31.92 26.45 49.05
C PRO A 26 31.17 27.42 49.97
N SER A 27 31.30 27.26 51.29
CA SER A 27 30.44 27.91 52.31
C SER A 27 30.43 29.43 52.32
N SER A 28 31.30 30.09 51.56
CA SER A 28 31.12 31.47 51.11
C SER A 28 32.22 31.73 50.10
N LEU A 29 31.89 32.30 48.95
CA LEU A 29 32.88 33.03 48.18
C LEU A 29 32.60 34.51 48.42
N PRO A 30 33.45 35.22 49.16
CA PRO A 30 33.25 36.65 49.35
C PRO A 30 33.29 37.31 47.97
N VAL A 31 32.20 37.99 47.60
CA VAL A 31 32.25 38.99 46.53
C VAL A 31 32.97 40.21 47.10
N ASN A 32 34.28 40.07 47.24
CA ASN A 32 35.17 41.13 47.67
C ASN A 32 35.65 41.89 46.43
N GLY A 33 35.68 43.23 46.47
CA GLY A 33 36.29 44.02 45.40
C GLY A 33 35.49 45.20 44.84
N GLY A 34 34.43 45.66 45.51
CA GLY A 34 33.89 46.99 45.21
C GLY A 34 34.84 48.07 45.73
N THR A 35 35.81 48.53 44.94
CA THR A 35 36.64 49.68 45.29
C THR A 35 35.81 50.97 45.24
N GLY A 36 35.71 51.68 46.36
CA GLY A 36 35.13 53.01 46.41
C GLY A 36 35.90 53.99 45.53
N GLY A 37 35.18 54.89 44.85
CA GLY A 37 35.75 55.83 43.87
C GLY A 37 36.86 56.75 44.43
N ILE A 38 37.74 57.17 43.52
CA ILE A 38 39.13 57.65 43.69
C ILE A 38 39.36 58.99 44.46
N ASN A 39 38.41 59.49 45.26
CA ASN A 39 38.53 60.83 45.88
C ASN A 39 38.65 60.86 47.42
N GLY A 40 39.13 59.80 48.05
CA GLY A 40 39.52 59.80 49.47
C GLY A 40 41.03 59.63 49.61
N GLY A 41 41.71 60.61 50.19
CA GLY A 41 43.17 60.57 50.40
C GLY A 41 43.64 59.38 51.24
N VAL A 42 44.97 59.23 51.35
CA VAL A 42 45.65 58.21 52.16
C VAL A 42 45.01 58.16 53.56
N GLY A 43 44.30 57.05 53.88
CA GLY A 43 43.52 56.88 55.12
C GLY A 43 42.00 56.83 54.98
N ALA A 44 41.42 56.70 53.78
CA ALA A 44 39.98 56.51 53.60
C ALA A 44 39.53 55.09 54.02
N GLU A 45 38.47 55.00 54.83
CA GLU A 45 37.87 53.72 55.25
C GLU A 45 37.16 53.00 54.10
N ASP A 46 37.21 51.67 54.12
CA ASP A 46 36.48 50.83 53.17
C ASP A 46 34.97 51.12 53.22
N GLY A 47 34.31 51.06 52.06
CA GLY A 47 32.85 51.20 52.00
C GLY A 47 32.16 50.09 52.80
N VAL A 48 31.07 50.43 53.49
CA VAL A 48 30.29 49.48 54.29
C VAL A 48 29.73 48.37 53.37
N ASN A 49 29.86 47.11 53.80
CA ASN A 49 29.25 45.98 53.11
C ASN A 49 27.74 46.19 52.89
N GLY A 50 27.24 45.83 51.71
CA GLY A 50 25.80 45.76 51.46
C GLY A 50 25.11 44.73 52.37
N ASN A 51 23.85 44.99 52.73
CA ASN A 51 23.06 44.03 53.50
C ASN A 51 22.83 42.72 52.72
N SER A 52 22.67 41.61 53.44
CA SER A 52 22.29 40.34 52.83
C SER A 52 20.95 40.47 52.11
N GLY A 53 20.90 40.07 50.83
CA GLY A 53 19.65 40.00 50.08
C GLY A 53 18.74 38.91 50.65
N ILE A 54 17.42 39.17 50.65
CA ILE A 54 16.41 38.15 50.99
C ILE A 54 16.19 37.27 49.75
N PRO A 55 16.39 35.95 49.82
CA PRO A 55 16.08 35.06 48.70
C PRO A 55 14.57 35.00 48.50
N TYR A 56 14.11 35.31 47.29
CA TYR A 56 12.74 35.03 46.87
C TYR A 56 12.75 33.69 46.12
N ALA A 57 12.14 32.67 46.69
CA ALA A 57 11.92 31.39 46.03
C ALA A 57 10.52 31.40 45.43
N ASN A 58 10.43 31.18 44.11
CA ASN A 58 9.16 30.94 43.45
C ASN A 58 9.18 29.49 42.96
N GLU A 59 8.33 28.65 43.53
CA GLU A 59 8.20 27.25 43.13
C GLU A 59 7.26 27.17 41.92
N THR A 60 7.80 26.75 40.78
CA THR A 60 7.00 26.36 39.63
C THR A 60 7.04 24.84 39.52
N THR A 61 5.89 24.20 39.35
CA THR A 61 5.80 22.76 39.12
C THR A 61 6.40 22.45 37.75
N TYR A 62 7.53 21.73 37.72
CA TYR A 62 8.00 21.11 36.49
C TYR A 62 7.16 19.86 36.22
N ILE A 63 6.26 19.94 35.24
CA ILE A 63 5.55 18.77 34.75
C ILE A 63 6.45 18.13 33.69
N SER A 64 7.06 17.00 34.04
CA SER A 64 7.75 16.14 33.06
C SER A 64 6.70 15.48 32.16
N THR A 65 6.21 16.19 31.14
CA THR A 65 5.57 15.53 30.00
C THR A 65 6.67 14.77 29.28
N VAL A 66 6.68 13.45 29.38
CA VAL A 66 7.50 12.64 28.46
C VAL A 66 6.96 12.96 27.07
N PRO A 67 7.71 13.68 26.21
CA PRO A 67 7.18 14.07 24.91
C PRO A 67 6.90 12.81 24.10
N HIS A 68 5.72 12.75 23.50
CA HIS A 68 5.40 11.72 22.53
C HIS A 68 6.30 11.87 21.31
N TYR A 69 6.69 10.74 20.70
CA TYR A 69 7.35 10.76 19.40
C TYR A 69 6.40 11.32 18.34
N GLU A 70 6.94 12.09 17.39
CA GLU A 70 6.16 12.70 16.30
C GLU A 70 5.43 11.65 15.47
N ASP A 71 6.07 10.51 15.21
CA ASP A 71 5.50 9.40 14.45
C ASP A 71 5.75 8.06 15.13
N GLY A 72 4.81 7.13 14.96
CA GLY A 72 4.94 5.76 15.40
C GLY A 72 3.95 4.87 14.66
N TYR A 73 4.15 3.56 14.76
CA TYR A 73 3.19 2.60 14.22
C TYR A 73 3.02 1.42 15.14
N TYR A 74 1.81 0.86 15.11
CA TYR A 74 1.47 -0.40 15.74
C TYR A 74 1.08 -1.40 14.67
N VAL A 75 1.69 -2.59 14.68
CA VAL A 75 1.26 -3.71 13.85
C VAL A 75 0.57 -4.72 14.75
N SER A 76 -0.64 -5.12 14.37
CA SER A 76 -1.39 -6.12 15.12
C SER A 76 -0.68 -7.47 15.08
N ARG A 77 -1.01 -8.33 16.04
CA ARG A 77 -0.77 -9.77 15.84
C ARG A 77 -1.47 -10.24 14.56
N VAL A 78 -0.96 -11.29 13.95
CA VAL A 78 -1.67 -11.98 12.87
C VAL A 78 -2.91 -12.63 13.46
N TYR A 79 -4.06 -12.36 12.86
CA TYR A 79 -5.32 -13.00 13.20
C TYR A 79 -5.57 -14.14 12.22
N ASP A 80 -5.88 -15.30 12.77
CA ASP A 80 -6.23 -16.52 12.02
C ASP A 80 -7.75 -16.69 12.09
N THR A 81 -8.42 -16.64 10.93
CA THR A 81 -9.86 -16.83 10.85
C THR A 81 -10.27 -18.31 10.98
N GLY A 82 -9.31 -19.22 10.89
CA GLY A 82 -9.49 -20.67 10.94
C GLY A 82 -9.97 -21.29 9.63
N ASN A 83 -10.24 -20.51 8.58
CA ASN A 83 -10.75 -21.01 7.30
C ASN A 83 -10.06 -20.35 6.08
N THR A 84 -9.70 -21.16 5.08
CA THR A 84 -9.18 -20.74 3.77
C THR A 84 -10.28 -20.27 2.80
N THR A 85 -11.55 -20.30 3.20
CA THR A 85 -12.67 -19.73 2.42
C THR A 85 -13.27 -18.49 3.09
N THR A 86 -12.43 -17.74 3.79
CA THR A 86 -12.84 -16.52 4.49
C THR A 86 -13.16 -15.40 3.51
N CYS A 87 -14.31 -14.75 3.66
CA CYS A 87 -14.64 -13.52 2.95
C CYS A 87 -14.64 -12.36 3.95
N TYR A 88 -13.85 -11.33 3.68
CA TYR A 88 -13.74 -10.13 4.50
C TYR A 88 -14.78 -9.09 4.07
N GLY A 89 -15.23 -8.30 5.04
CA GLY A 89 -16.15 -7.19 4.80
C GLY A 89 -15.59 -5.89 5.38
N ASN A 90 -16.47 -5.10 5.98
CA ASN A 90 -16.06 -3.78 6.46
C ASN A 90 -15.06 -3.83 7.63
N MET A 91 -14.05 -2.98 7.54
CA MET A 91 -13.16 -2.63 8.65
C MET A 91 -13.57 -1.28 9.24
N SER A 92 -13.73 -1.22 10.55
CA SER A 92 -14.05 0.00 11.29
C SER A 92 -13.24 0.10 12.57
N TRP A 93 -13.12 1.29 13.13
CA TRP A 93 -12.43 1.51 14.40
C TRP A 93 -13.00 2.70 15.17
N ASP A 94 -12.76 2.67 16.47
CA ASP A 94 -12.99 3.81 17.36
C ASP A 94 -11.62 4.37 17.76
N ALA A 95 -11.47 5.69 17.68
CA ALA A 95 -10.25 6.39 18.05
C ALA A 95 -10.57 7.78 18.60
N THR A 96 -9.71 8.26 19.49
CA THR A 96 -9.69 9.65 19.96
C THR A 96 -8.55 10.38 19.25
N THR A 97 -8.92 11.28 18.34
CA THR A 97 -7.98 12.08 17.53
C THR A 97 -8.52 13.49 17.34
N ASP A 98 -7.61 14.43 17.05
CA ASP A 98 -7.90 15.78 16.58
C ASP A 98 -7.03 16.14 15.37
N GLU A 99 -7.06 17.41 14.94
CA GLU A 99 -6.26 17.89 13.81
C GLU A 99 -4.73 17.82 14.03
N TYR A 100 -4.30 17.69 15.30
CA TYR A 100 -2.89 17.60 15.68
C TYR A 100 -2.43 16.17 15.93
N THR A 101 -3.36 15.21 15.98
CA THR A 101 -3.11 13.80 16.32
C THR A 101 -3.71 12.85 15.27
N PRO A 102 -3.27 12.90 14.00
CA PRO A 102 -3.86 12.07 12.97
C PRO A 102 -3.51 10.58 13.15
N LEU A 103 -4.42 9.73 12.66
CA LEU A 103 -4.32 8.28 12.72
C LEU A 103 -4.82 7.69 11.41
N THR A 104 -4.06 6.76 10.84
CA THR A 104 -4.44 6.03 9.64
C THR A 104 -4.28 4.53 9.86
N LEU A 105 -5.17 3.73 9.23
CA LEU A 105 -5.07 2.28 9.27
C LEU A 105 -4.80 1.73 7.88
N LYS A 106 -4.04 0.64 7.85
CA LYS A 106 -3.77 -0.20 6.69
C LYS A 106 -4.06 -1.65 7.06
N VAL A 107 -4.45 -2.45 6.09
CA VAL A 107 -4.77 -3.86 6.30
C VAL A 107 -4.16 -4.70 5.19
N ARG A 108 -3.75 -5.93 5.53
CA ARG A 108 -3.29 -6.90 4.56
C ARG A 108 -3.66 -8.32 4.96
N THR A 109 -3.75 -9.19 3.97
CA THR A 109 -4.11 -10.61 4.16
C THR A 109 -3.04 -11.54 3.58
N SER A 110 -3.07 -12.81 3.99
CA SER A 110 -2.15 -13.84 3.49
C SER A 110 -2.72 -15.25 3.63
N ILE A 111 -2.19 -16.16 2.82
CA ILE A 111 -2.31 -17.61 3.04
C ILE A 111 -1.31 -18.14 4.09
N TYR A 112 -0.33 -17.33 4.53
CA TYR A 112 0.69 -17.72 5.49
C TYR A 112 0.52 -17.10 6.88
N PRO A 113 0.74 -17.86 7.98
CA PRO A 113 0.60 -17.36 9.35
C PRO A 113 1.65 -16.32 9.73
N ASP A 114 2.76 -16.22 8.99
CA ASP A 114 3.84 -15.25 9.22
C ASP A 114 3.78 -14.03 8.27
N MET A 115 2.77 -13.97 7.39
CA MET A 115 2.56 -12.90 6.41
C MET A 115 3.66 -12.76 5.33
N THR A 116 4.46 -13.81 5.07
CA THR A 116 5.56 -13.78 4.08
C THR A 116 5.11 -13.63 2.62
N GLY A 117 3.84 -13.93 2.31
CA GLY A 117 3.24 -13.74 0.98
C GLY A 117 2.21 -12.61 0.90
N ALA A 118 2.21 -11.70 1.88
CA ALA A 118 1.29 -10.57 1.94
C ALA A 118 1.89 -9.30 1.32
N ALA A 119 1.03 -8.35 0.94
CA ALA A 119 1.44 -7.02 0.51
C ALA A 119 2.37 -6.34 1.55
N LEU A 120 3.36 -5.60 1.06
CA LEU A 120 4.22 -4.78 1.93
C LEU A 120 3.45 -3.55 2.43
N TRP A 121 3.69 -3.14 3.69
CA TRP A 121 2.98 -2.00 4.30
C TRP A 121 3.03 -0.68 3.50
N PRO A 122 4.16 -0.31 2.88
CA PRO A 122 4.20 0.89 2.03
C PRO A 122 3.23 0.82 0.84
N ASN A 123 2.94 -0.38 0.34
CA ASN A 123 2.07 -0.61 -0.81
C ASN A 123 0.61 -0.83 -0.41
N CYS A 124 0.32 -1.03 0.88
CA CYS A 124 -1.05 -1.17 1.36
C CYS A 124 -1.76 0.19 1.35
N PRO A 125 -2.92 0.33 0.68
CA PRO A 125 -3.72 1.55 0.73
C PRO A 125 -4.22 1.86 2.15
N VAL A 126 -4.46 3.15 2.42
CA VAL A 126 -5.11 3.58 3.67
C VAL A 126 -6.58 3.18 3.61
N VAL A 127 -7.06 2.53 4.66
CA VAL A 127 -8.45 2.13 4.82
C VAL A 127 -9.25 3.33 5.32
N ALA A 128 -10.43 3.56 4.76
CA ALA A 128 -11.41 4.51 5.32
C ALA A 128 -12.27 3.82 6.40
N ASN A 129 -12.71 4.55 7.42
CA ASN A 129 -13.47 3.95 8.52
C ASN A 129 -14.85 3.45 8.02
N GLY A 130 -15.10 2.15 8.16
CA GLY A 130 -16.29 1.48 7.63
C GLY A 130 -16.16 0.98 6.19
N GLN A 131 -15.00 1.10 5.56
CA GLN A 131 -14.76 0.62 4.20
C GLN A 131 -14.73 -0.91 4.14
N ASP A 132 -15.30 -1.48 3.08
CA ASP A 132 -15.12 -2.89 2.73
C ASP A 132 -13.69 -3.15 2.25
N ILE A 133 -12.98 -4.04 2.95
CA ILE A 133 -11.56 -4.28 2.69
C ILE A 133 -11.30 -5.28 1.58
N SER A 134 -12.31 -6.06 1.15
CA SER A 134 -12.21 -6.98 0.00
C SER A 134 -11.89 -6.25 -1.31
N ALA A 135 -12.21 -4.95 -1.38
CA ALA A 135 -11.91 -4.08 -2.52
C ALA A 135 -10.49 -3.47 -2.51
N LEU A 136 -9.65 -3.82 -1.52
CA LEU A 136 -8.31 -3.26 -1.40
C LEU A 136 -7.27 -4.18 -2.04
N SER A 137 -6.29 -3.59 -2.74
CA SER A 137 -5.18 -4.32 -3.37
C SER A 137 -4.21 -5.02 -2.40
N SER A 138 -4.47 -4.98 -1.09
CA SER A 138 -3.70 -5.66 -0.05
C SER A 138 -4.51 -6.66 0.77
N ALA A 139 -5.84 -6.69 0.64
CA ALA A 139 -6.73 -7.58 1.37
C ALA A 139 -7.64 -8.33 0.41
N PHE A 140 -7.49 -9.65 0.39
CA PHE A 140 -8.16 -10.53 -0.55
C PHE A 140 -9.01 -11.53 0.21
N ASP A 141 -10.17 -11.81 -0.34
CA ASP A 141 -10.98 -12.94 0.10
C ASP A 141 -10.25 -14.26 -0.18
N MET A 142 -10.70 -15.33 0.47
CA MET A 142 -10.06 -16.64 0.52
C MET A 142 -8.69 -16.68 1.23
N HIS A 143 -8.17 -15.54 1.69
CA HIS A 143 -7.02 -15.54 2.59
C HIS A 143 -7.42 -15.80 4.04
N ARG A 144 -6.73 -16.75 4.69
CA ARG A 144 -7.00 -17.16 6.07
C ARG A 144 -6.45 -16.21 7.13
N TYR A 145 -5.34 -15.55 6.84
CA TYR A 145 -4.63 -14.72 7.82
C TYR A 145 -4.78 -13.24 7.48
N ILE A 146 -4.98 -12.42 8.50
CA ILE A 146 -5.14 -10.97 8.36
C ILE A 146 -4.34 -10.22 9.41
N GLN A 147 -3.81 -9.06 9.03
CA GLN A 147 -3.06 -8.17 9.91
C GLN A 147 -3.37 -6.72 9.55
N PHE A 148 -3.47 -5.85 10.56
CA PHE A 148 -3.58 -4.41 10.35
C PHE A 148 -2.38 -3.67 10.95
N ARG A 149 -2.15 -2.47 10.42
CA ARG A 149 -1.19 -1.50 10.94
C ARG A 149 -1.91 -0.19 11.19
N ALA A 150 -1.69 0.39 12.36
CA ALA A 150 -2.08 1.76 12.67
C ALA A 150 -0.82 2.62 12.62
N ASP A 151 -0.83 3.65 11.78
CA ASP A 151 0.16 4.70 11.77
C ASP A 151 -0.39 5.88 12.57
N LEU A 152 0.36 6.31 13.58
CA LEU A 152 -0.01 7.32 14.57
C LEU A 152 1.00 8.45 14.48
N SER A 153 0.53 9.69 14.45
CA SER A 153 1.42 10.84 14.56
C SER A 153 0.86 11.98 15.39
N THR A 154 1.74 12.89 15.79
CA THR A 154 1.38 14.09 16.54
C THR A 154 2.24 15.28 16.12
N TYR A 155 1.60 16.43 15.95
CA TYR A 155 2.27 17.73 15.80
C TYR A 155 2.46 18.45 17.14
N ASP A 156 1.84 17.94 18.21
CA ASP A 156 1.99 18.41 19.58
C ASP A 156 2.46 17.25 20.47
N THR A 157 3.75 17.26 20.82
CA THR A 157 4.38 16.20 21.62
C THR A 157 3.80 16.06 23.04
N THR A 158 2.88 16.91 23.46
CA THR A 158 2.13 16.77 24.72
C THR A 158 0.86 15.91 24.60
N THR A 159 0.46 15.55 23.37
CA THR A 159 -0.71 14.72 23.08
C THR A 159 -0.37 13.64 22.04
N THR A 160 -1.21 12.60 21.95
CA THR A 160 -1.04 11.50 21.00
C THR A 160 -2.40 10.90 20.64
N PRO A 161 -2.60 10.42 19.40
CA PRO A 161 -3.83 9.73 19.04
C PRO A 161 -4.00 8.45 19.86
N VAL A 162 -5.24 8.14 20.22
CA VAL A 162 -5.60 6.90 20.92
C VAL A 162 -6.47 6.05 20.02
N LEU A 163 -6.02 4.84 19.70
CA LEU A 163 -6.82 3.82 19.02
C LEU A 163 -7.47 2.90 20.06
N ASP A 164 -8.79 2.98 20.21
CA ASP A 164 -9.52 2.24 21.23
C ASP A 164 -9.80 0.79 20.80
N CYS A 165 -10.29 0.61 19.58
CA CYS A 165 -10.54 -0.73 19.03
C CYS A 165 -10.59 -0.73 17.51
N VAL A 166 -10.32 -1.91 16.93
CA VAL A 166 -10.47 -2.19 15.51
C VAL A 166 -11.41 -3.38 15.36
N ARG A 167 -12.39 -3.27 14.46
CA ARG A 167 -13.39 -4.28 14.14
C ARG A 167 -13.28 -4.61 12.66
N ILE A 168 -13.03 -5.87 12.35
CA ILE A 168 -13.03 -6.39 10.98
C ILE A 168 -14.13 -7.43 10.91
N ASN A 169 -15.11 -7.20 10.04
CA ASN A 169 -16.17 -8.16 9.77
C ASN A 169 -15.67 -9.19 8.76
N TYR A 170 -15.99 -10.45 8.97
CA TYR A 170 -15.71 -11.52 8.02
C TYR A 170 -16.74 -12.65 8.16
N SER A 171 -16.93 -13.42 7.09
CA SER A 171 -17.61 -14.71 7.14
C SER A 171 -16.58 -15.83 6.99
N SER A 172 -16.78 -16.93 7.70
CA SER A 172 -15.92 -18.11 7.59
C SER A 172 -16.15 -18.90 6.31
N HIS A 173 -17.04 -18.45 5.43
CA HIS A 173 -17.38 -19.08 4.16
C HIS A 173 -18.01 -18.03 3.26
N CYS A 174 -17.55 -17.92 2.03
CA CYS A 174 -18.20 -17.13 0.98
C CYS A 174 -19.51 -17.85 0.60
N LEU A 175 -20.68 -17.25 0.85
CA LEU A 175 -21.96 -17.97 0.76
C LEU A 175 -22.37 -18.24 -0.70
N ALA A 176 -22.34 -19.52 -1.06
CA ALA A 176 -22.77 -20.14 -2.31
C ALA A 176 -23.95 -19.45 -3.05
N GLY A 177 -23.57 -18.65 -4.03
CA GLY A 177 -24.25 -18.30 -5.30
C GLY A 177 -23.22 -17.93 -6.40
N ASP A 178 -21.96 -18.25 -6.10
CA ASP A 178 -20.68 -17.65 -6.46
C ASP A 178 -19.64 -18.78 -6.62
N ASP A 179 -20.00 -19.86 -7.33
CA ASP A 179 -19.03 -20.91 -7.74
C ASP A 179 -17.89 -20.35 -8.63
N GLU A 180 -17.92 -19.05 -8.94
CA GLU A 180 -16.75 -18.28 -9.36
C GLU A 180 -16.06 -17.81 -8.08
N GLY A 181 -14.89 -18.39 -7.75
CA GLY A 181 -14.09 -17.97 -6.60
C GLY A 181 -13.85 -16.47 -6.54
N ALA A 182 -13.28 -15.97 -5.45
CA ALA A 182 -13.07 -14.52 -5.27
C ALA A 182 -12.32 -13.91 -6.48
N VAL A 183 -13.01 -13.03 -7.22
CA VAL A 183 -12.45 -12.37 -8.40
C VAL A 183 -11.44 -11.33 -7.94
N ILE A 184 -10.18 -11.48 -8.35
CA ILE A 184 -9.10 -10.56 -8.00
C ILE A 184 -9.21 -9.28 -8.81
N ASP A 185 -9.29 -9.41 -10.14
CA ASP A 185 -9.57 -8.30 -11.06
C ASP A 185 -10.12 -8.87 -12.39
N SER A 186 -10.66 -8.00 -13.24
CA SER A 186 -11.18 -8.32 -14.56
C SER A 186 -10.87 -7.21 -15.56
N ALA A 187 -10.60 -7.56 -16.82
CA ALA A 187 -10.41 -6.62 -17.93
C ALA A 187 -11.18 -7.11 -19.15
N ALA A 188 -11.65 -6.17 -19.97
CA ALA A 188 -12.48 -6.47 -21.11
C ALA A 188 -12.13 -5.64 -22.34
N GLY A 189 -12.77 -6.00 -23.45
CA GLY A 189 -12.80 -5.22 -24.68
C GLY A 189 -11.90 -5.75 -25.79
N ILE A 190 -12.29 -5.39 -27.02
CA ILE A 190 -11.74 -5.93 -28.26
C ILE A 190 -11.76 -4.85 -29.33
N VAL A 191 -10.68 -4.74 -30.11
CA VAL A 191 -10.67 -3.98 -31.36
C VAL A 191 -10.51 -4.96 -32.50
N LYS A 192 -11.50 -5.02 -33.40
CA LYS A 192 -11.56 -6.03 -34.47
C LYS A 192 -11.66 -5.37 -35.84
N PHE A 193 -10.69 -5.67 -36.70
CA PHE A 193 -10.72 -5.37 -38.12
C PHE A 193 -11.10 -6.63 -38.92
N ARG A 194 -12.07 -6.49 -39.82
CA ARG A 194 -12.51 -7.54 -40.74
C ARG A 194 -12.31 -7.10 -42.18
N SER A 195 -11.56 -7.86 -42.96
CA SER A 195 -11.38 -7.60 -44.38
C SER A 195 -12.47 -8.29 -45.20
N SER A 196 -13.13 -7.54 -46.07
CA SER A 196 -14.02 -8.08 -47.12
C SER A 196 -13.31 -8.26 -48.46
N TYR A 197 -11.98 -8.26 -48.48
CA TYR A 197 -11.19 -8.30 -49.71
C TYR A 197 -11.24 -9.69 -50.35
N ILE A 198 -11.51 -9.74 -51.66
CA ILE A 198 -11.76 -11.00 -52.40
C ILE A 198 -10.56 -11.97 -52.42
N TYR A 199 -9.34 -11.44 -52.25
CA TYR A 199 -8.11 -12.26 -52.21
C TYR A 199 -7.73 -12.72 -50.80
N TYR A 200 -8.36 -12.16 -49.77
CA TYR A 200 -8.21 -12.57 -48.36
C TYR A 200 -9.61 -12.65 -47.70
N PRO A 201 -10.51 -13.51 -48.21
CA PRO A 201 -11.87 -13.56 -47.71
C PRO A 201 -11.87 -13.97 -46.24
N ASN A 202 -12.65 -13.25 -45.44
CA ASN A 202 -12.88 -13.54 -44.02
C ASN A 202 -11.63 -13.47 -43.14
N GLN A 203 -10.63 -12.68 -43.54
CA GLN A 203 -9.48 -12.42 -42.66
C GLN A 203 -9.86 -11.39 -41.59
N GLU A 204 -9.56 -11.74 -40.34
CA GLU A 204 -9.71 -10.91 -39.16
C GLU A 204 -8.33 -10.59 -38.58
N ILE A 205 -8.15 -9.34 -38.15
CA ILE A 205 -7.05 -8.94 -37.26
C ILE A 205 -7.72 -8.30 -36.07
N LEU A 206 -7.44 -8.79 -34.88
CA LEU A 206 -8.03 -8.25 -33.67
C LEU A 206 -6.98 -8.06 -32.57
N TYR A 207 -7.31 -7.17 -31.66
CA TYR A 207 -6.63 -6.96 -30.41
C TYR A 207 -7.54 -7.42 -29.27
N GLU A 208 -7.02 -8.26 -28.38
CA GLU A 208 -7.74 -8.78 -27.20
C GLU A 208 -6.74 -8.94 -26.03
N HIS A 209 -6.95 -8.23 -24.92
CA HIS A 209 -6.07 -8.25 -23.74
C HIS A 209 -4.56 -8.14 -24.09
N GLY A 210 -4.17 -7.19 -24.94
CA GLY A 210 -2.76 -7.04 -25.35
C GLY A 210 -2.28 -7.99 -26.44
N ALA A 211 -2.97 -9.11 -26.67
CA ALA A 211 -2.67 -10.01 -27.78
C ALA A 211 -3.13 -9.40 -29.10
N VAL A 212 -2.35 -9.59 -30.16
CA VAL A 212 -2.81 -9.35 -31.54
C VAL A 212 -3.02 -10.70 -32.22
N ILE A 213 -4.26 -11.02 -32.55
CA ILE A 213 -4.65 -12.29 -33.17
C ILE A 213 -4.97 -12.05 -34.64
N ARG A 214 -4.45 -12.93 -35.49
CA ARG A 214 -4.90 -13.07 -36.88
C ARG A 214 -5.70 -14.35 -37.00
N ALA A 215 -6.92 -14.21 -37.47
CA ALA A 215 -7.84 -15.32 -37.66
C ALA A 215 -8.45 -15.30 -39.06
N GLN A 216 -8.89 -16.47 -39.51
CA GLN A 216 -9.67 -16.65 -40.72
C GLN A 216 -10.69 -17.78 -40.49
N THR A 217 -11.90 -17.61 -41.01
CA THR A 217 -12.90 -18.68 -41.02
C THR A 217 -12.70 -19.56 -42.25
N ILE A 218 -12.48 -20.85 -42.04
CA ILE A 218 -12.28 -21.88 -43.08
C ILE A 218 -13.17 -23.06 -42.73
N ASP A 219 -14.06 -23.47 -43.64
CA ASP A 219 -15.01 -24.59 -43.43
C ASP A 219 -15.81 -24.48 -42.11
N ASP A 220 -16.34 -23.28 -41.83
CA ASP A 220 -17.07 -22.93 -40.60
C ASP A 220 -16.25 -23.01 -39.29
N GLU A 221 -14.95 -23.28 -39.38
CA GLU A 221 -14.02 -23.27 -38.25
C GLU A 221 -13.17 -21.99 -38.26
N LYS A 222 -13.06 -21.32 -37.11
CA LYS A 222 -12.11 -20.21 -36.94
C LYS A 222 -10.71 -20.78 -36.71
N LYS A 223 -9.76 -20.42 -37.58
CA LYS A 223 -8.35 -20.82 -37.48
C LYS A 223 -7.48 -19.58 -37.45
N GLY A 224 -6.39 -19.63 -36.69
CA GLY A 224 -5.51 -18.47 -36.57
C GLY A 224 -4.39 -18.70 -35.58
N PHE A 225 -3.69 -17.62 -35.26
CA PHE A 225 -2.58 -17.62 -34.32
C PHE A 225 -2.40 -16.23 -33.72
N VAL A 226 -1.78 -16.19 -32.55
CA VAL A 226 -1.30 -14.98 -31.90
C VAL A 226 -0.05 -14.49 -32.66
N ILE A 227 -0.06 -13.23 -33.11
CA ILE A 227 1.07 -12.56 -33.78
C ILE A 227 1.91 -11.78 -32.77
N HIS A 228 1.24 -11.16 -31.80
CA HIS A 228 1.88 -10.44 -30.71
C HIS A 228 1.34 -11.01 -29.41
N ASP A 229 2.24 -11.44 -28.53
CA ASP A 229 1.87 -12.05 -27.26
C ASP A 229 1.14 -11.06 -26.36
N PRO A 230 0.13 -11.51 -25.60
CA PRO A 230 -0.41 -10.75 -24.49
C PRO A 230 0.69 -10.56 -23.43
N PRO A 231 0.58 -9.52 -22.59
CA PRO A 231 1.51 -9.26 -21.49
C PRO A 231 1.22 -10.18 -20.29
N ILE A 232 1.35 -11.48 -20.52
CA ILE A 232 1.20 -12.53 -19.52
C ILE A 232 2.48 -13.35 -19.51
N THR A 233 3.13 -13.45 -18.36
CA THR A 233 4.29 -14.32 -18.15
C THR A 233 3.95 -15.37 -17.10
N ILE A 234 4.25 -16.62 -17.42
CA ILE A 234 4.07 -17.78 -16.54
C ILE A 234 5.44 -18.42 -16.34
N GLY A 235 5.77 -18.77 -15.10
CA GLY A 235 7.00 -19.47 -14.79
C GLY A 235 7.12 -19.80 -13.31
N THR A 236 8.35 -19.93 -12.84
CA THR A 236 8.68 -20.26 -11.45
C THR A 236 9.42 -19.09 -10.79
N ASP A 237 9.10 -18.81 -9.53
CA ASP A 237 9.88 -17.91 -8.70
C ASP A 237 11.20 -18.58 -8.30
N ASN A 238 12.32 -18.06 -8.80
CA ASN A 238 13.65 -18.60 -8.52
C ASN A 238 14.05 -18.64 -7.03
N ALA A 239 13.46 -17.79 -6.19
CA ALA A 239 13.79 -17.73 -4.77
C ALA A 239 13.06 -18.80 -3.96
N THR A 240 11.82 -19.11 -4.32
CA THR A 240 10.93 -20.00 -3.55
C THR A 240 10.63 -21.33 -4.24
N GLY A 241 10.80 -21.40 -5.57
CA GLY A 241 10.35 -22.51 -6.40
C GLY A 241 8.83 -22.51 -6.63
N ALA A 242 8.12 -21.46 -6.21
CA ALA A 242 6.67 -21.34 -6.33
C ALA A 242 6.24 -20.96 -7.75
N PRO A 243 5.04 -21.35 -8.21
CA PRO A 243 4.47 -20.84 -9.45
C PRO A 243 4.35 -19.31 -9.43
N LEU A 244 4.73 -18.67 -10.52
CA LEU A 244 4.73 -17.21 -10.67
C LEU A 244 3.95 -16.81 -11.91
N LEU A 245 2.97 -15.94 -11.72
CA LEU A 245 2.23 -15.25 -12.77
C LEU A 245 2.52 -13.75 -12.71
N ARG A 246 2.87 -13.17 -13.86
CA ARG A 246 2.94 -11.72 -14.06
C ARG A 246 1.99 -11.32 -15.16
N ILE A 247 1.03 -10.45 -14.85
CA ILE A 247 -0.02 -10.05 -15.77
C ILE A 247 -0.07 -8.53 -15.81
N SER A 248 0.04 -7.95 -17.01
CA SER A 248 -0.31 -6.54 -17.21
C SER A 248 -1.65 -6.45 -17.94
N MET A 249 -2.74 -6.40 -17.18
CA MET A 249 -4.09 -6.33 -17.71
C MET A 249 -4.28 -5.05 -18.53
N VAL A 250 -4.94 -5.19 -19.68
CA VAL A 250 -5.33 -4.04 -20.51
C VAL A 250 -6.84 -4.04 -20.64
N ASP A 251 -7.48 -3.06 -20.01
CA ASP A 251 -8.92 -2.88 -20.02
C ASP A 251 -9.30 -1.80 -21.03
N LEU A 252 -10.00 -2.20 -22.10
CA LEU A 252 -10.46 -1.27 -23.12
C LEU A 252 -11.87 -0.78 -22.79
N THR A 253 -11.97 0.52 -22.61
CA THR A 253 -13.24 1.23 -22.37
C THR A 253 -13.66 2.01 -23.61
N GLY A 254 -14.94 2.36 -23.70
CA GLY A 254 -15.50 3.06 -24.84
C GLY A 254 -16.86 2.51 -25.24
N SER A 255 -17.50 3.14 -26.21
CA SER A 255 -18.78 2.66 -26.73
C SER A 255 -18.57 1.54 -27.75
N ASN A 256 -19.40 0.49 -27.68
CA ASN A 256 -19.47 -0.52 -28.72
C ASN A 256 -19.86 0.14 -30.05
N TYR A 257 -18.92 0.21 -30.99
CA TYR A 257 -19.10 0.86 -32.28
C TYR A 257 -18.52 -0.01 -33.39
N SER A 258 -19.20 -0.02 -34.54
CA SER A 258 -18.69 -0.66 -35.75
C SER A 258 -18.87 0.27 -36.94
N TYR A 259 -17.85 0.33 -37.80
CA TYR A 259 -17.87 1.09 -39.03
C TYR A 259 -17.68 0.15 -40.22
N ALA A 260 -18.57 0.24 -41.19
CA ALA A 260 -18.44 -0.42 -42.49
C ALA A 260 -18.73 0.61 -43.58
N GLY A 261 -17.74 0.92 -44.41
CA GLY A 261 -17.88 1.95 -45.44
C GLY A 261 -16.64 2.09 -46.31
N SER A 262 -16.73 2.98 -47.30
CA SER A 262 -15.66 3.24 -48.26
C SER A 262 -14.71 4.37 -47.84
N ARG A 263 -14.92 5.00 -46.68
CA ARG A 263 -14.04 6.04 -46.14
C ARG A 263 -13.12 5.43 -45.08
N SER A 264 -11.99 6.09 -44.84
CA SER A 264 -11.12 5.73 -43.73
C SER A 264 -11.81 6.06 -42.41
N ALA A 265 -11.76 5.13 -41.46
CA ALA A 265 -12.02 5.39 -40.06
C ALA A 265 -10.70 5.25 -39.30
N SER A 266 -10.52 6.06 -38.26
CA SER A 266 -9.39 5.99 -37.36
C SER A 266 -9.82 5.36 -36.04
N VAL A 267 -8.95 4.54 -35.46
CA VAL A 267 -9.10 4.08 -34.08
C VAL A 267 -8.20 4.96 -33.24
N GLU A 268 -8.80 5.74 -32.35
CA GLU A 268 -8.12 6.61 -31.42
C GLU A 268 -8.10 5.97 -30.04
N THR A 269 -6.95 6.05 -29.37
CA THR A 269 -6.76 5.50 -28.03
C THR A 269 -6.24 6.59 -27.11
N SER A 270 -6.78 6.66 -25.90
CA SER A 270 -6.31 7.58 -24.87
C SER A 270 -6.15 6.86 -23.54
N TYR A 271 -5.10 7.22 -22.80
CA TYR A 271 -4.89 6.71 -21.44
C TYR A 271 -6.00 7.21 -20.52
N ALA A 272 -6.62 6.31 -19.76
CA ALA A 272 -7.66 6.65 -18.79
C ALA A 272 -7.16 6.50 -17.35
N ASP A 273 -6.66 5.32 -16.99
CA ASP A 273 -6.28 5.01 -15.60
C ASP A 273 -5.23 3.89 -15.51
N TYR A 274 -4.61 3.74 -14.35
CA TYR A 274 -3.66 2.67 -14.03
C TYR A 274 -3.79 2.25 -12.57
N VAL A 275 -3.95 0.95 -12.33
CA VAL A 275 -4.04 0.31 -11.02
C VAL A 275 -2.97 -0.78 -10.93
N HIS A 276 -2.42 -1.00 -9.74
CA HIS A 276 -1.41 -2.04 -9.50
C HIS A 276 -1.70 -2.78 -8.19
N LEU A 277 -1.65 -4.12 -8.22
CA LEU A 277 -1.64 -4.90 -6.98
C LEU A 277 -0.38 -4.59 -6.19
N ALA A 278 -0.51 -4.56 -4.88
CA ALA A 278 0.54 -4.10 -3.97
C ALA A 278 1.72 -5.08 -3.83
N GLY A 279 2.52 -5.26 -4.90
CA GLY A 279 3.62 -6.21 -4.97
C GLY A 279 3.17 -7.61 -5.40
N THR A 280 4.04 -8.60 -5.16
CA THR A 280 3.72 -10.02 -5.42
C THR A 280 2.94 -10.60 -4.25
N ILE A 281 1.75 -11.14 -4.51
CA ILE A 281 0.85 -11.70 -3.50
C ILE A 281 0.71 -13.21 -3.72
N ALA A 282 0.72 -13.99 -2.65
CA ALA A 282 0.57 -15.44 -2.71
C ALA A 282 -0.88 -15.88 -2.49
N PHE A 283 -1.40 -16.69 -3.41
CA PHE A 283 -2.73 -17.30 -3.35
C PHE A 283 -2.62 -18.83 -3.27
N ASP A 284 -3.59 -19.54 -2.68
CA ASP A 284 -3.50 -21.01 -2.60
C ASP A 284 -3.53 -21.64 -4.00
N ASN A 285 -4.52 -21.25 -4.81
CA ASN A 285 -4.70 -21.62 -6.20
C ASN A 285 -5.21 -20.40 -6.97
N LEU A 286 -5.01 -20.35 -8.29
CA LEU A 286 -5.53 -19.29 -9.17
C LEU A 286 -6.12 -19.90 -10.44
N SER A 287 -7.20 -19.30 -10.95
CA SER A 287 -7.71 -19.57 -12.28
C SER A 287 -7.59 -18.32 -13.14
N LEU A 288 -7.21 -18.50 -14.41
CA LEU A 288 -7.34 -17.49 -15.44
C LEU A 288 -8.49 -17.89 -16.36
N ASP A 289 -9.55 -17.09 -16.31
CA ASP A 289 -10.77 -17.32 -17.08
C ASP A 289 -10.88 -16.27 -18.18
N LEU A 290 -10.87 -16.71 -19.43
CA LEU A 290 -10.99 -15.85 -20.60
C LEU A 290 -12.28 -16.18 -21.35
N THR A 291 -13.04 -15.14 -21.69
CA THR A 291 -14.17 -15.23 -22.63
C THR A 291 -13.80 -14.56 -23.95
N THR A 292 -13.76 -15.33 -25.03
CA THR A 292 -13.23 -14.95 -26.34
C THR A 292 -13.99 -15.64 -27.48
N GLU A 293 -14.06 -15.01 -28.65
CA GLU A 293 -14.54 -15.67 -29.89
C GLU A 293 -13.48 -16.62 -30.51
N TYR A 294 -12.30 -16.77 -29.90
CA TYR A 294 -11.15 -17.51 -30.46
C TYR A 294 -10.51 -18.49 -29.45
N PRO A 295 -11.28 -19.34 -28.75
CA PRO A 295 -10.76 -20.09 -27.61
C PRO A 295 -9.66 -21.10 -27.99
N SER A 296 -9.75 -21.79 -29.14
CA SER A 296 -8.68 -22.69 -29.62
C SER A 296 -7.35 -21.98 -29.95
N ILE A 297 -7.40 -20.71 -30.39
CA ILE A 297 -6.19 -19.92 -30.65
C ILE A 297 -5.50 -19.60 -29.31
N TRP A 298 -6.28 -19.16 -28.33
CA TRP A 298 -5.81 -18.89 -26.97
C TRP A 298 -5.29 -20.16 -26.28
N GLN A 299 -5.98 -21.29 -26.43
CA GLN A 299 -5.51 -22.58 -25.93
C GLN A 299 -4.14 -22.96 -26.50
N SER A 300 -3.96 -22.79 -27.81
CA SER A 300 -2.69 -23.07 -28.47
C SER A 300 -1.57 -22.18 -27.92
N TRP A 301 -1.87 -20.90 -27.69
CA TRP A 301 -0.93 -19.96 -27.09
C TRP A 301 -0.55 -20.34 -25.65
N PHE A 302 -1.54 -20.59 -24.79
CA PHE A 302 -1.28 -21.01 -23.40
C PHE A 302 -0.48 -22.31 -23.33
N ASN A 303 -0.80 -23.31 -24.16
CA ASN A 303 -0.04 -24.55 -24.24
C ASN A 303 1.43 -24.30 -24.62
N ALA A 304 1.69 -23.41 -25.58
CA ALA A 304 3.04 -23.05 -25.97
C ALA A 304 3.79 -22.36 -24.83
N GLN A 305 3.16 -21.36 -24.18
CA GLN A 305 3.77 -20.66 -23.04
C GLN A 305 4.08 -21.59 -21.87
N LEU A 306 3.17 -22.49 -21.51
CA LEU A 306 3.39 -23.47 -20.44
C LEU A 306 4.52 -24.45 -20.79
N ALA A 307 4.61 -24.90 -22.05
CA ALA A 307 5.67 -25.79 -22.50
C ALA A 307 7.06 -25.12 -22.58
N GLU A 308 7.09 -23.81 -22.83
CA GLU A 308 8.32 -23.01 -22.85
C GLU A 308 8.70 -22.48 -21.47
N SER A 309 7.76 -22.45 -20.51
CA SER A 309 8.01 -22.06 -19.14
C SER A 309 8.87 -23.10 -18.39
N ASP A 310 9.49 -22.66 -17.31
CA ASP A 310 10.19 -23.53 -16.36
C ASP A 310 9.24 -24.13 -15.29
N LEU A 311 7.93 -23.89 -15.41
CA LEU A 311 6.93 -24.33 -14.45
C LEU A 311 6.66 -25.84 -14.61
N ASP A 312 6.82 -26.58 -13.51
CA ASP A 312 6.53 -28.01 -13.48
C ASP A 312 5.04 -28.30 -13.72
N ALA A 313 4.74 -29.32 -14.51
CA ALA A 313 3.38 -29.70 -14.89
C ALA A 313 2.48 -30.13 -13.71
N SER A 314 3.04 -30.38 -12.53
CA SER A 314 2.25 -30.61 -11.31
C SER A 314 1.57 -29.34 -10.77
N TYR A 315 2.01 -28.16 -11.18
CA TYR A 315 1.48 -26.87 -10.71
C TYR A 315 0.38 -26.27 -11.58
N TYR A 316 -0.03 -26.92 -12.67
CA TYR A 316 -1.11 -26.42 -13.51
C TYR A 316 -1.92 -27.53 -14.18
N ASN A 317 -3.16 -27.21 -14.55
CA ASN A 317 -3.91 -28.01 -15.51
C ASN A 317 -3.77 -27.39 -16.91
N PRO A 318 -3.63 -28.20 -17.98
CA PRO A 318 -3.63 -27.68 -19.34
C PRO A 318 -4.90 -26.86 -19.63
N PRO A 319 -4.81 -25.81 -20.49
CA PRO A 319 -5.93 -24.94 -20.81
C PRO A 319 -7.13 -25.74 -21.34
N VAL A 320 -8.27 -25.59 -20.67
CA VAL A 320 -9.55 -26.20 -21.05
C VAL A 320 -10.37 -25.20 -21.85
N VAL A 321 -10.92 -25.62 -22.98
CA VAL A 321 -11.76 -24.75 -23.83
C VAL A 321 -13.18 -25.25 -23.96
N ASN A 322 -14.10 -24.30 -24.07
CA ASN A 322 -15.46 -24.54 -24.52
C ASN A 322 -15.76 -23.64 -25.73
N GLU A 323 -15.65 -24.21 -26.94
CA GLU A 323 -15.89 -23.51 -28.21
C GLU A 323 -17.31 -22.93 -28.31
N SER A 324 -18.31 -23.60 -27.73
CA SER A 324 -19.70 -23.11 -27.79
C SER A 324 -19.97 -21.95 -26.85
N ALA A 325 -19.31 -21.92 -25.69
CA ALA A 325 -19.39 -20.83 -24.73
C ALA A 325 -18.37 -19.71 -25.01
N GLY A 326 -17.37 -19.98 -25.86
CA GLY A 326 -16.26 -19.07 -26.11
C GLY A 326 -15.36 -18.88 -24.89
N THR A 327 -15.08 -19.94 -24.12
CA THR A 327 -14.29 -19.82 -22.89
C THR A 327 -12.98 -20.61 -22.94
N VAL A 328 -11.97 -20.09 -22.25
CA VAL A 328 -10.68 -20.74 -21.97
C VAL A 328 -10.39 -20.59 -20.49
N VAL A 329 -10.07 -21.69 -19.82
CA VAL A 329 -9.75 -21.72 -18.39
C VAL A 329 -8.39 -22.36 -18.19
N VAL A 330 -7.53 -21.71 -17.40
CA VAL A 330 -6.21 -22.23 -17.01
C VAL A 330 -6.07 -22.16 -15.50
N GLU A 331 -5.86 -23.30 -14.86
CA GLU A 331 -5.76 -23.40 -13.40
C GLU A 331 -4.31 -23.60 -12.96
N PHE A 332 -3.92 -22.89 -11.91
CA PHE A 332 -2.61 -22.92 -11.28
C PHE A 332 -2.77 -23.30 -9.80
N TYR A 333 -1.87 -24.16 -9.32
CA TYR A 333 -1.91 -24.73 -7.99
C TYR A 333 -0.66 -24.36 -7.23
N GLY A 334 -0.77 -23.91 -5.98
CA GLY A 334 0.40 -23.51 -5.18
C GLY A 334 1.03 -24.65 -4.38
N HIS A 335 0.30 -25.74 -4.13
CA HIS A 335 0.73 -26.90 -3.29
C HIS A 335 1.40 -26.49 -1.96
N GLY A 336 0.89 -25.45 -1.31
CA GLY A 336 1.41 -24.92 -0.04
C GLY A 336 2.56 -23.91 -0.17
N TYR A 337 3.14 -23.73 -1.37
CA TYR A 337 4.05 -22.62 -1.71
C TYR A 337 3.30 -21.39 -2.25
N GLY A 338 2.00 -21.56 -2.52
CA GLY A 338 1.15 -20.54 -3.11
C GLY A 338 1.52 -20.22 -4.55
N VAL A 339 0.56 -19.73 -5.30
CA VAL A 339 0.76 -19.13 -6.60
C VAL A 339 1.05 -17.65 -6.39
N GLN A 340 2.23 -17.21 -6.82
CA GLN A 340 2.68 -15.83 -6.72
C GLN A 340 2.10 -15.02 -7.87
N LEU A 341 1.27 -14.03 -7.57
CA LEU A 341 0.67 -13.14 -8.56
C LEU A 341 1.26 -11.75 -8.45
N TYR A 342 1.73 -11.25 -9.59
CA TYR A 342 2.03 -9.84 -9.81
C TYR A 342 1.08 -9.33 -10.90
N GLU A 343 0.31 -8.30 -10.59
CA GLU A 343 -0.69 -7.78 -11.52
C GLU A 343 -0.68 -6.26 -11.54
N GLU A 344 -0.78 -5.72 -12.75
CA GLU A 344 -1.02 -4.31 -13.00
C GLU A 344 -2.08 -4.18 -14.08
N LYS A 345 -2.93 -3.16 -14.00
CA LYS A 345 -4.02 -2.92 -14.92
C LYS A 345 -3.94 -1.52 -15.50
N THR A 346 -3.92 -1.44 -16.83
CA THR A 346 -4.03 -0.19 -17.57
C THR A 346 -5.41 -0.08 -18.21
N THR A 347 -6.11 1.02 -17.96
CA THR A 347 -7.38 1.33 -18.61
C THR A 347 -7.15 2.27 -19.79
N VAL A 348 -7.63 1.89 -20.97
CA VAL A 348 -7.48 2.64 -22.23
C VAL A 348 -8.85 2.94 -22.80
N ASN A 349 -9.17 4.22 -23.03
CA ASN A 349 -10.37 4.61 -23.75
C ASN A 349 -10.13 4.47 -25.26
N VAL A 350 -11.06 3.84 -25.96
CA VAL A 350 -11.01 3.56 -27.39
C VAL A 350 -12.22 4.18 -28.09
N GLU A 351 -11.94 4.96 -29.13
CA GLU A 351 -12.95 5.62 -29.95
C GLU A 351 -12.69 5.37 -31.43
N ILE A 352 -13.76 5.26 -32.22
CA ILE A 352 -13.67 5.18 -33.69
C ILE A 352 -14.19 6.49 -34.27
N THR A 353 -13.34 7.19 -35.00
CA THR A 353 -13.65 8.46 -35.68
C THR A 353 -13.68 8.26 -37.20
N THR A 354 -14.56 8.97 -37.92
CA THR A 354 -14.82 8.78 -39.36
C THR A 354 -14.81 10.07 -40.15
#